data_AF-A0A7R9PST0-F1
#
_entry.id   AF-A0A7R9PST0-F1
#
_cell.length_a   1.000
_cell.length_b   1.000
_cell.length_c   1.000
_cell.angle_alpha   90.00
_cell.angle_beta   90.00
_cell.angle_gamma   90.00
#
_symmetry.space_group_name_H-M   'P 1'
#
loop_
_entity.id
_entity.type
_entity.pdbx_description
1 polymer ?
#
loop_
_entity_poly.entity_id
_entity_poly.type
_entity_poly.pdbx_seq_one_letter_code
_entity_poly.pdbx_strand_id
1 'polypeptide(L)'
;TIWTDFKPQIVSLDKSKFTLIAWDPPGHGKSRPPDVEYDPDFYNRGAEFTVKFLKALNVGKLSILGWSNGGIQGMIIAAKYPELIEALVLWGAKAYIVKGEVDYLQGRSSPR
;
A
#
# COMPACT_ATOMS: atom_id res chain seq x y z
N THR A 1 -11.06 5.42 2.53
CA THR A 1 -10.31 5.88 3.72
C THR A 1 -9.79 4.63 4.40
N ILE A 2 -8.81 4.73 5.28
CA ILE A 2 -8.31 3.54 5.97
C ILE A 2 -9.41 2.80 6.75
N TRP A 3 -10.45 3.51 7.20
CA TRP A 3 -11.62 2.92 7.85
C TRP A 3 -12.56 2.17 6.90
N THR A 4 -12.62 2.52 5.62
CA THR A 4 -13.37 1.69 4.65
C THR A 4 -12.65 0.38 4.37
N ASP A 5 -11.31 0.43 4.42
CA ASP A 5 -10.46 -0.63 3.90
C ASP A 5 -10.06 -1.64 5.00
N PHE A 6 -9.82 -1.15 6.22
CA PHE A 6 -9.22 -1.93 7.31
C PHE A 6 -9.98 -1.87 8.64
N LYS A 7 -11.21 -1.33 8.69
CA LYS A 7 -11.97 -1.25 9.94
C LYS A 7 -12.06 -2.59 10.69
N PRO A 8 -12.36 -3.74 10.06
CA PRO A 8 -12.39 -5.01 10.77
C PRO A 8 -11.05 -5.34 11.42
N GLN A 9 -9.93 -5.14 10.73
CA GLN A 9 -8.59 -5.42 11.25
C GLN A 9 -8.22 -4.47 12.40
N ILE A 10 -8.50 -3.17 12.26
CA ILE A 10 -8.23 -2.15 13.29
C ILE A 10 -9.02 -2.44 14.58
N VAL A 11 -10.25 -2.94 14.45
CA VAL A 11 -11.13 -3.23 15.58
C VAL A 11 -10.84 -4.60 16.21
N SER A 12 -10.57 -5.62 15.39
CA SER A 12 -10.57 -7.01 15.84
C SER A 12 -9.20 -7.60 16.12
N LEU A 13 -8.10 -7.03 15.60
CA LEU A 13 -6.76 -7.53 15.94
C LEU A 13 -6.43 -7.26 17.41
N ASP A 14 -5.79 -8.24 18.04
CA ASP A 14 -5.45 -8.23 19.46
C ASP A 14 -4.39 -7.16 19.76
N LYS A 15 -4.83 -6.06 20.39
CA LYS A 15 -3.98 -4.92 20.74
C LYS A 15 -2.98 -5.21 21.87
N SER A 16 -3.12 -6.33 22.57
CA SER A 16 -2.09 -6.80 23.51
C SER A 16 -0.89 -7.41 22.80
N LYS A 17 -1.07 -7.85 21.55
CA LYS A 17 -0.02 -8.48 20.73
C LYS A 17 0.53 -7.56 19.65
N PHE A 18 -0.29 -6.64 19.14
CA PHE A 18 0.07 -5.79 18.02
C PHE A 18 -0.10 -4.31 18.33
N THR A 19 0.89 -3.52 17.92
CA THR A 19 0.71 -2.09 17.71
C THR A 19 0.30 -1.88 16.26
N LEU A 20 -0.91 -1.38 16.03
CA LEU A 20 -1.46 -1.21 14.69
C LEU A 20 -1.24 0.22 14.19
N ILE A 21 -0.59 0.35 13.04
CA ILE A 21 -0.49 1.61 12.31
C ILE A 21 -1.30 1.47 11.02
N ALA A 22 -2.41 2.17 10.97
CA ALA A 22 -3.28 2.22 9.81
C ALA A 22 -3.52 3.70 9.48
N TRP A 23 -3.25 4.09 8.23
CA TRP A 23 -3.21 5.50 7.84
C TRP A 23 -3.75 5.71 6.44
N ASP A 24 -4.18 6.94 6.15
CA ASP A 24 -4.51 7.39 4.80
C ASP A 24 -3.23 7.93 4.13
N PRO A 25 -2.74 7.36 3.00
CA PRO A 25 -1.61 7.92 2.27
C PRO A 25 -1.90 9.33 1.72
N PRO A 26 -0.88 10.15 1.39
CA PRO A 26 -1.09 11.46 0.77
C PRO A 26 -2.05 11.39 -0.43
N GLY A 27 -3.00 12.32 -0.52
CA GLY A 27 -4.01 12.30 -1.57
C GLY A 27 -5.24 11.42 -1.29
N HIS A 28 -5.22 10.62 -0.23
CA HIS A 28 -6.27 9.67 0.10
C HIS A 28 -6.96 10.03 1.42
N GLY A 29 -8.23 9.62 1.55
CA GLY A 29 -9.03 9.79 2.75
C GLY A 29 -8.93 11.18 3.38
N LYS A 30 -8.48 11.26 4.65
CA LYS A 30 -8.29 12.52 5.37
C LYS A 30 -6.91 13.15 5.19
N SER A 31 -5.97 12.50 4.51
CA SER A 31 -4.65 13.04 4.18
C SER A 31 -4.71 13.91 2.91
N ARG A 32 -5.59 14.90 2.97
CA ARG A 32 -5.88 15.86 1.91
C ARG A 32 -5.91 17.27 2.51
N PRO A 33 -5.25 18.27 1.88
CA PRO A 33 -4.39 18.19 0.69
C PRO A 33 -3.07 17.41 0.93
N PRO A 34 -2.29 17.04 -0.13
CA PRO A 34 -2.50 17.31 -1.56
C PRO A 34 -3.55 16.38 -2.20
N ASP A 35 -3.85 16.57 -3.49
CA ASP A 35 -4.52 15.55 -4.31
C ASP A 35 -3.51 14.46 -4.74
N VAL A 36 -4.03 13.29 -5.12
CA VAL A 36 -3.20 12.18 -5.59
C VAL A 36 -2.71 12.42 -7.02
N GLU A 37 -1.44 12.14 -7.27
CA GLU A 37 -0.84 12.17 -8.61
C GLU A 37 -0.46 10.74 -9.03
N TYR A 38 -1.04 10.27 -10.14
CA TYR A 38 -0.74 8.95 -10.70
C TYR A 38 0.24 9.08 -11.88
N ASP A 39 1.53 9.16 -11.56
CA ASP A 39 2.62 9.09 -12.53
C ASP A 39 3.27 7.69 -12.55
N PRO A 40 4.20 7.39 -13.48
CA PRO A 40 4.88 6.11 -13.53
C PRO A 40 5.67 5.74 -12.27
N ASP A 41 6.04 6.71 -11.43
CA ASP A 41 6.79 6.51 -10.19
C ASP A 41 5.89 6.44 -8.95
N PHE A 42 4.56 6.55 -9.10
CA PHE A 42 3.57 6.62 -8.02
C PHE A 42 3.81 5.59 -6.90
N TYR A 43 4.05 4.33 -7.25
CA TYR A 43 4.26 3.27 -6.26
C TYR A 43 5.61 3.35 -5.56
N ASN A 44 6.68 3.74 -6.25
CA ASN A 44 7.99 3.96 -5.64
C ASN A 44 7.93 5.17 -4.71
N ARG A 45 7.40 6.31 -5.18
CA ARG A 45 7.22 7.52 -4.38
C ARG A 45 6.38 7.25 -3.14
N GLY A 46 5.31 6.47 -3.26
CA GLY A 46 4.49 6.01 -2.13
C GLY A 46 5.26 5.15 -1.12
N ALA A 47 6.09 4.21 -1.59
CA ALA A 47 6.95 3.39 -0.74
C ALA A 47 7.99 4.24 0.02
N GLU A 48 8.70 5.14 -0.68
CA GLU A 48 9.67 6.07 -0.08
C GLU A 48 9.02 6.97 0.98
N PHE A 49 7.83 7.50 0.68
CA PHE A 49 7.07 8.30 1.64
C PHE A 49 6.71 7.47 2.87
N THR A 50 6.20 6.25 2.67
CA THR A 50 5.82 5.35 3.77
C THR A 50 6.99 5.07 4.69
N VAL A 51 8.18 4.80 4.15
CA VAL A 51 9.40 4.57 4.95
C VAL A 51 9.80 5.82 5.73
N LYS A 52 9.72 7.01 5.11
CA LYS A 52 9.98 8.29 5.82
C LYS A 52 8.97 8.52 6.94
N PHE A 53 7.69 8.23 6.70
CA PHE A 53 6.63 8.32 7.69
C PHE A 53 6.88 7.38 8.88
N LEU A 54 7.20 6.12 8.62
CA LEU A 54 7.51 5.14 9.66
C LEU A 54 8.76 5.53 10.48
N LYS A 55 9.80 6.06 9.83
CA LYS A 55 10.97 6.62 10.51
C LYS A 55 10.61 7.81 11.39
N ALA A 56 9.76 8.72 10.91
CA ALA A 56 9.29 9.87 11.70
C ALA A 56 8.48 9.45 12.93
N LEU A 57 7.83 8.29 12.89
CA LEU A 57 7.15 7.67 14.03
C LEU A 57 8.07 6.83 14.93
N ASN A 58 9.39 6.79 14.66
CA ASN A 58 10.36 5.92 15.32
C ASN A 58 9.97 4.43 15.30
N VAL A 59 9.36 3.97 14.21
CA VAL A 59 9.04 2.56 14.00
C VAL A 59 10.27 1.84 13.47
N GLY A 60 10.71 0.81 14.20
CA GLY A 60 11.78 -0.10 13.78
C GLY A 60 11.29 -1.17 12.82
N LYS A 61 11.71 -2.43 13.04
CA LYS A 61 11.25 -3.58 12.25
C LYS A 61 9.75 -3.80 12.42
N LEU A 62 9.03 -4.05 11.32
CA LEU A 62 7.56 -4.15 11.30
C LEU A 62 7.04 -5.21 10.30
N SER A 63 5.77 -5.57 10.44
CA SER A 63 5.06 -6.40 9.45
C SER A 63 4.07 -5.56 8.65
N ILE A 64 3.96 -5.82 7.34
CA ILE A 64 3.05 -5.10 6.44
C ILE A 64 1.85 -5.98 6.08
N LEU A 65 0.65 -5.42 6.26
CA LEU A 65 -0.59 -5.94 5.68
C LEU A 65 -0.97 -5.06 4.50
N GLY A 66 -0.80 -5.58 3.27
CA GLY A 66 -0.97 -4.80 2.04
C GLY A 66 -2.10 -5.32 1.16
N TRP A 67 -3.16 -4.52 1.00
CA TRP A 67 -4.26 -4.79 0.08
C TRP A 67 -4.11 -4.00 -1.22
N SER A 68 -4.27 -4.65 -2.38
CA SER A 68 -4.31 -3.99 -3.68
C SER A 68 -3.07 -3.11 -3.92
N ASN A 69 -3.24 -1.80 -4.17
CA ASN A 69 -2.15 -0.84 -4.28
C ASN A 69 -1.22 -0.83 -3.06
N GLY A 70 -1.76 -1.01 -1.85
CA GLY A 70 -0.95 -1.14 -0.63
C GLY A 70 -0.09 -2.41 -0.62
N GLY A 71 -0.52 -3.47 -1.30
CA GLY A 71 0.31 -4.66 -1.49
C GLY A 71 1.42 -4.45 -2.51
N ILE A 72 1.18 -3.67 -3.57
CA ILE A 72 2.23 -3.26 -4.52
C ILE A 72 3.31 -2.43 -3.80
N GLN A 73 2.89 -1.42 -3.03
CA GLN A 73 3.81 -0.62 -2.22
C GLN A 73 4.53 -1.49 -1.17
N GLY A 74 3.84 -2.42 -0.52
CA GLY A 74 4.45 -3.37 0.42
C GLY A 74 5.58 -4.20 -0.20
N MET A 75 5.37 -4.74 -1.41
CA MET A 75 6.42 -5.46 -2.16
C MET A 75 7.63 -4.57 -2.44
N ILE A 76 7.40 -3.32 -2.86
CA ILE A 76 8.48 -2.37 -3.15
C ILE A 76 9.27 -2.04 -1.87
N ILE A 77 8.60 -1.78 -0.75
CA ILE A 77 9.25 -1.49 0.54
C ILE A 77 10.11 -2.70 0.95
N ALA A 78 9.55 -3.91 0.89
CA ALA A 78 10.29 -5.11 1.28
C ALA A 78 11.51 -5.40 0.39
N ALA A 79 11.41 -5.11 -0.91
CA ALA A 79 12.52 -5.26 -1.83
C ALA A 79 13.63 -4.22 -1.60
N LYS A 80 13.26 -2.97 -1.27
CA LYS A 80 14.21 -1.86 -1.08
C LYS A 80 14.80 -1.78 0.33
N TYR A 81 14.03 -2.19 1.34
CA TYR A 81 14.36 -2.07 2.77
C TYR A 81 14.07 -3.38 3.51
N PRO A 82 14.68 -4.51 3.09
CA PRO A 82 14.41 -5.81 3.69
C PRO A 82 14.69 -5.86 5.20
N GLU A 83 15.60 -5.02 5.70
CA GLU A 83 15.93 -4.91 7.13
C GLU A 83 14.79 -4.34 7.99
N LEU A 84 13.88 -3.56 7.40
CA LEU A 84 12.72 -3.00 8.09
C LEU A 84 11.57 -4.00 8.23
N ILE A 85 11.65 -5.13 7.55
CA ILE A 85 10.52 -6.03 7.37
C ILE A 85 10.69 -7.32 8.18
N GLU A 86 9.71 -7.60 9.04
CA GLU A 86 9.55 -8.87 9.73
C GLU A 86 8.73 -9.86 8.88
N ALA A 87 7.57 -9.43 8.38
CA ALA A 87 6.70 -10.26 7.56
C ALA A 87 5.84 -9.42 6.59
N LEU A 88 5.41 -10.04 5.49
CA LEU A 88 4.43 -9.48 4.55
C LEU A 88 3.21 -10.39 4.45
N VAL A 89 2.03 -9.78 4.54
CA VAL A 89 0.75 -10.40 4.19
C VAL A 89 0.10 -9.55 3.12
N LEU A 90 0.00 -10.08 1.90
CA LEU A 90 -0.47 -9.34 0.73
C LEU A 90 -1.67 -10.02 0.09
N TRP A 91 -2.65 -9.24 -0.36
CA TRP A 91 -3.78 -9.76 -1.12
C TRP A 91 -4.29 -8.77 -2.16
N GLY A 92 -4.73 -9.29 -3.30
CA GLY A 92 -5.27 -8.49 -4.41
C GLY A 92 -4.27 -7.55 -5.10
N ALA A 93 -2.96 -7.74 -4.87
CA ALA A 93 -1.89 -6.96 -5.48
C ALA A 93 -1.44 -7.56 -6.82
N LYS A 94 -0.87 -6.74 -7.69
CA LYS A 94 -0.32 -7.14 -8.99
C LYS A 94 1.10 -6.63 -9.15
N ALA A 95 2.00 -7.46 -9.71
CA ALA A 95 3.37 -7.06 -10.02
C ALA A 95 3.50 -6.39 -11.40
N TYR A 96 2.55 -6.66 -12.31
CA TYR A 96 2.50 -6.10 -13.66
C TYR A 96 1.05 -6.10 -14.16
N ILE A 97 0.80 -5.36 -15.24
CA ILE A 97 -0.45 -5.37 -15.99
C ILE A 97 -0.14 -5.94 -17.37
N VAL A 98 -0.93 -6.91 -17.84
CA VAL A 98 -0.75 -7.47 -19.19
C VAL A 98 -1.50 -6.64 -20.23
N LYS A 99 -1.08 -6.71 -21.50
CA LYS A 99 -1.69 -5.96 -22.60
C LYS A 99 -3.22 -6.11 -22.66
N GLY A 100 -3.76 -7.32 -22.47
CA GLY A 100 -5.20 -7.54 -22.48
C GLY A 100 -5.95 -6.79 -21.36
N GLU A 101 -5.32 -6.62 -20.19
CA GLU A 101 -5.89 -5.82 -19.11
C GLU A 101 -5.80 -4.32 -19.42
N VAL A 102 -4.69 -3.86 -20.01
CA VAL A 102 -4.57 -2.46 -20.48
C VAL A 102 -5.64 -2.15 -21.51
N ASP A 103 -5.81 -3.04 -22.50
CA ASP A 103 -6.82 -2.89 -23.54
C ASP A 103 -8.22 -2.83 -22.92
N TYR A 104 -8.55 -3.76 -22.02
CA TYR A 104 -9.83 -3.75 -21.28
C TYR A 104 -10.06 -2.45 -20.50
N LEU A 105 -9.07 -1.99 -19.72
CA LEU A 105 -9.16 -0.77 -18.92
C LEU A 105 -9.30 0.50 -19.77
N GLN A 106 -8.79 0.48 -21.00
CA GLN A 106 -8.91 1.56 -21.97
C GLN A 106 -10.19 1.45 -22.83
N GLY A 107 -11.08 0.50 -22.52
CA GLY A 107 -12.31 0.27 -23.29
C GLY A 107 -12.06 -0.31 -24.69
N ARG A 108 -10.87 -0.87 -24.93
CA ARG A 108 -10.52 -1.53 -26.19
C ARG A 108 -10.97 -2.98 -26.08
N SER A 109 -11.77 -3.45 -27.02
CA SER A 109 -12.19 -4.84 -27.09
C SER A 109 -10.96 -5.75 -27.18
N SER A 110 -10.87 -6.74 -26.29
CA SER A 110 -9.90 -7.84 -26.45
C SER A 110 -10.15 -8.51 -27.80
N PRO A 111 -9.12 -8.83 -28.60
CA PRO A 111 -9.29 -9.83 -29.64
C PRO A 111 -9.83 -11.09 -28.94
N ARG A 112 -10.97 -11.59 -29.43
CA ARG A 112 -11.45 -12.92 -29.10
C ARG A 112 -10.50 -13.96 -29.68
#